data_AF-A0A941VFT3-F1
#
_entry.id   AF-A0A941VFT3-F1
#
_cell.length_a   1.000
_cell.length_b   1.000
_cell.length_c   1.000
_cell.angle_alpha   90.00
_cell.angle_beta   90.00
_cell.angle_gamma   90.00
#
_symmetry.space_group_name_H-M   'P 1'
#
loop_
_entity.id
_entity.type
_entity.pdbx_description
1 polymer ?
#
loop_
_entity_poly.entity_id
_entity_poly.type
_entity_poly.pdbx_seq_one_letter_code
_entity_poly.pdbx_strand_id
1 'polypeptide(L)'
;VAELLILRGDMPRSLAHCTSEVQAFLEQVANQRSAETQRRAGELAASLRFGRIEDVLETGLHNYLTRFITRINDIGDRIATDFLLPVTA
;
A
#
# COMPACT_ATOMS: atom_id res chain seq x y z
N VAL A 1 6.05 3.13 -20.21
CA VAL A 1 6.69 3.63 -18.97
C VAL A 1 5.82 3.45 -17.72
N ALA A 2 4.50 3.75 -17.77
CA ALA A 2 3.60 3.61 -16.61
C ALA A 2 3.67 2.22 -15.93
N GLU A 3 3.69 1.14 -16.70
CA GLU A 3 3.85 -0.22 -16.20
C GLU A 3 5.12 -0.42 -15.35
N LEU A 4 6.25 0.18 -15.77
CA LEU A 4 7.52 0.11 -15.06
C LEU A 4 7.46 0.79 -13.68
N LEU A 5 6.68 1.86 -13.57
CA LEU A 5 6.57 2.66 -12.34
C LEU A 5 5.46 2.17 -11.41
N ILE A 6 4.52 1.36 -11.90
CA ILE A 6 3.35 0.93 -11.11
C ILE A 6 3.52 -0.52 -10.64
N LEU A 7 3.73 -1.47 -11.55
CA LEU A 7 3.59 -2.91 -11.26
C LEU A 7 4.93 -3.64 -11.06
N ARG A 8 6.06 -3.01 -11.38
CA ARG A 8 7.36 -3.69 -11.41
C ARG A 8 8.03 -3.75 -10.05
N GLY A 9 7.84 -4.85 -9.31
CA GLY A 9 8.38 -5.04 -7.94
C GLY A 9 9.92 -4.98 -7.81
N ASP A 10 10.66 -5.20 -8.90
CA ASP A 10 12.14 -5.16 -8.90
C ASP A 10 12.73 -3.75 -8.99
N MET A 11 11.89 -2.72 -9.17
CA MET A 11 12.36 -1.33 -9.26
C MET A 11 12.10 -0.61 -7.93
N PRO A 12 13.14 -0.07 -7.24
CA PRO A 12 13.01 0.49 -5.89
C PRO A 12 12.14 1.75 -5.80
N ARG A 13 11.74 2.32 -6.95
CA ARG A 13 10.82 3.48 -7.03
C ARG A 13 9.46 3.13 -7.63
N SER A 14 9.17 1.87 -7.89
CA SER A 14 7.83 1.48 -8.33
C SER A 14 6.86 1.47 -7.16
N LEU A 15 5.57 1.70 -7.44
CA LEU A 15 4.53 1.60 -6.42
C LEU A 15 4.49 0.19 -5.80
N ALA A 16 4.60 -0.86 -6.61
CA ALA A 16 4.64 -2.24 -6.14
C ALA A 16 5.77 -2.49 -5.12
N HIS A 17 6.98 -1.98 -5.38
CA HIS A 17 8.11 -2.13 -4.47
C HIS A 17 7.88 -1.36 -3.16
N CYS A 18 7.59 -0.07 -3.27
CA CYS A 18 7.41 0.79 -2.10
C CYS A 18 6.26 0.32 -1.20
N THR A 19 5.13 -0.10 -1.78
CA THR A 19 4.00 -0.61 -0.99
C THR A 19 4.33 -1.96 -0.32
N SER A 20 5.10 -2.83 -1.00
CA SER A 20 5.54 -4.09 -0.40
C SER A 20 6.50 -3.86 0.77
N GLU A 21 7.41 -2.88 0.67
CA GLU A 21 8.28 -2.50 1.79
C GLU A 21 7.49 -1.92 2.97
N VAL A 22 6.50 -1.05 2.71
CA VAL A 22 5.61 -0.53 3.76
C VAL A 22 4.91 -1.68 4.49
N GLN A 23 4.36 -2.65 3.77
CA GLN A 23 3.76 -3.84 4.38
C GLN A 23 4.78 -4.58 5.27
N ALA A 24 5.98 -4.85 4.77
CA ALA A 24 7.02 -5.56 5.52
C ALA A 24 7.42 -4.81 6.80
N PHE A 25 7.54 -3.48 6.76
CA PHE A 25 7.81 -2.69 7.97
C PHE A 25 6.67 -2.76 8.97
N LEU A 26 5.41 -2.67 8.52
CA LEU A 26 4.24 -2.77 9.40
C LEU A 26 4.14 -4.14 10.09
N GLU A 27 4.58 -5.21 9.42
CA GLU A 27 4.69 -6.54 10.03
C GLU A 27 5.77 -6.60 11.11
N GLN A 28 6.90 -5.92 10.92
CA GLN A 28 7.99 -5.88 11.92
C GLN A 28 7.62 -5.08 13.18
N VAL A 29 6.82 -4.03 13.05
CA VAL A 29 6.42 -3.16 14.17
C VAL A 29 5.01 -3.46 14.71
N ALA A 30 4.44 -4.61 14.34
CA ALA A 30 3.08 -4.99 14.67
C ALA A 30 2.78 -4.98 16.19
N ASN A 31 1.55 -4.61 16.54
CA ASN A 31 1.06 -4.55 17.91
C ASN A 31 -0.41 -5.02 17.99
N GLN A 32 -1.01 -5.00 19.19
CA GLN A 32 -2.36 -5.53 19.40
C GLN A 32 -3.47 -4.79 18.64
N ARG A 33 -3.24 -3.54 18.21
CA ARG A 33 -4.22 -2.69 17.50
C ARG A 33 -3.94 -2.60 16.00
N SER A 34 -2.78 -3.07 15.51
CA SER A 34 -2.34 -2.84 14.13
C SER A 34 -2.92 -3.81 13.09
N ALA A 35 -3.67 -4.83 13.50
CA ALA A 35 -4.07 -5.93 12.61
C ALA A 35 -4.80 -5.46 11.35
N GLU A 36 -5.73 -4.50 11.47
CA GLU A 36 -6.46 -3.96 10.30
C GLU A 36 -5.54 -3.07 9.43
N THR A 37 -4.51 -2.44 10.01
CA THR A 37 -3.51 -1.65 9.22
C THR A 37 -2.66 -2.57 8.38
N GLN A 38 -2.21 -3.67 8.96
CA GLN A 38 -1.47 -4.69 8.24
C GLN A 38 -2.33 -5.32 7.15
N ARG A 39 -3.61 -5.62 7.43
CA ARG A 39 -4.54 -6.19 6.45
C ARG A 39 -4.71 -5.30 5.22
N ARG A 40 -4.96 -4.01 5.43
CA ARG A 40 -5.15 -3.03 4.34
C ARG A 40 -3.87 -2.78 3.54
N ALA A 41 -2.74 -2.68 4.22
CA ALA A 41 -1.44 -2.56 3.56
C ALA A 41 -1.14 -3.79 2.69
N GLY A 42 -1.39 -5.00 3.20
CA GLY A 42 -1.26 -6.24 2.45
C GLY A 42 -2.21 -6.33 1.25
N GLU A 43 -3.46 -5.86 1.40
CA GLU A 43 -4.41 -5.79 0.29
C GLU A 43 -3.94 -4.83 -0.82
N LEU A 44 -3.39 -3.67 -0.45
CA LEU A 44 -2.84 -2.72 -1.41
C LEU A 44 -1.61 -3.30 -2.13
N ALA A 45 -0.68 -3.88 -1.37
CA ALA A 45 0.51 -4.54 -1.92
C ALA A 45 0.15 -5.69 -2.86
N ALA A 46 -0.80 -6.55 -2.47
CA ALA A 46 -1.28 -7.65 -3.30
C ALA A 46 -1.94 -7.14 -4.60
N SER A 47 -2.74 -6.06 -4.52
CA SER A 47 -3.37 -5.48 -5.72
C SER A 47 -2.36 -4.93 -6.73
N LEU A 48 -1.20 -4.46 -6.26
CA LEU A 48 -0.10 -4.03 -7.15
C LEU A 48 0.74 -5.21 -7.65
N ARG A 49 0.97 -6.21 -6.80
CA ARG A 49 1.78 -7.40 -7.14
C ARG A 49 1.10 -8.30 -8.16
N PHE A 50 -0.21 -8.46 -8.05
CA PHE A 50 -1.00 -9.35 -8.91
C PHE A 50 -1.89 -8.60 -9.91
N GLY A 51 -1.86 -7.26 -9.89
CA GLY A 51 -2.58 -6.43 -10.85
C GLY A 51 -1.99 -6.52 -12.25
N ARG A 52 -2.85 -6.36 -13.27
CA ARG A 52 -2.44 -6.35 -14.67
C ARG A 52 -2.46 -4.93 -15.23
N ILE A 53 -1.57 -4.63 -16.17
CA ILE A 53 -1.49 -3.29 -16.76
C ILE A 53 -2.74 -2.95 -17.57
N GLU A 54 -3.39 -3.97 -18.15
CA GLU A 54 -4.63 -3.83 -18.90
C GLU A 54 -5.75 -3.27 -18.03
N ASP A 55 -5.86 -3.71 -16.77
CA ASP A 55 -6.86 -3.20 -15.81
C ASP A 55 -6.66 -1.71 -15.50
N VAL A 56 -5.38 -1.30 -15.42
CA VAL A 56 -4.98 0.10 -15.19
C VAL A 56 -5.33 0.97 -16.40
N LEU A 57 -5.11 0.45 -17.61
CA LEU A 57 -5.41 1.14 -18.86
C LEU A 57 -6.92 1.26 -19.08
N GLU A 58 -7.69 0.22 -18.80
CA GLU A 58 -9.15 0.21 -18.89
C GLU A 58 -9.80 1.19 -17.91
N THR A 59 -9.32 1.22 -16.66
CA THR A 59 -9.80 2.16 -15.62
C THR A 59 -9.38 3.61 -15.90
N GLY A 60 -8.29 3.78 -16.66
CA GLY A 60 -7.62 5.06 -16.88
C GLY A 60 -6.59 5.39 -15.78
N LEU A 61 -5.40 5.81 -16.20
CA LEU A 61 -4.25 6.03 -15.33
C LEU A 61 -4.54 7.01 -14.18
N HIS A 62 -5.19 8.13 -14.47
CA HIS A 62 -5.49 9.14 -13.45
C HIS A 62 -6.44 8.58 -12.36
N ASN A 63 -7.51 7.90 -12.76
CA ASN A 63 -8.45 7.29 -11.84
C ASN A 63 -7.78 6.20 -10.98
N TYR A 64 -6.95 5.36 -11.61
CA TYR A 64 -6.17 4.36 -10.90
C TYR A 64 -5.26 4.99 -9.83
N LEU A 65 -4.48 6.01 -10.21
CA LEU A 65 -3.57 6.70 -9.29
C LEU A 65 -4.32 7.44 -8.18
N THR A 66 -5.45 8.08 -8.49
CA THR A 66 -6.29 8.73 -7.47
C THR A 66 -6.79 7.71 -6.45
N ARG A 67 -7.26 6.53 -6.89
CA ARG A 67 -7.66 5.45 -5.97
C ARG A 67 -6.49 4.93 -5.14
N PHE A 68 -5.32 4.78 -5.76
CA PHE A 68 -4.10 4.38 -5.04
C PHE A 68 -3.74 5.41 -3.95
N ILE A 69 -3.75 6.70 -4.27
CA ILE A 69 -3.48 7.79 -3.33
C ILE A 69 -4.48 7.77 -2.15
N THR A 70 -5.77 7.59 -2.43
CA THR A 70 -6.77 7.46 -1.37
C THR A 70 -6.48 6.29 -0.44
N ARG A 71 -6.13 5.12 -0.98
CA ARG A 71 -5.85 3.91 -0.18
C ARG A 71 -4.58 4.05 0.65
N ILE A 72 -3.51 4.63 0.10
CA ILE A 72 -2.26 4.82 0.85
C ILE A 72 -2.40 5.90 1.93
N ASN A 73 -3.21 6.93 1.70
CA ASN A 73 -3.52 7.94 2.72
C ASN A 73 -4.32 7.33 3.88
N ASP A 74 -5.34 6.50 3.60
CA ASP A 74 -6.07 5.75 4.65
C ASP A 74 -5.12 4.89 5.50
N ILE A 75 -4.17 4.20 4.87
CA ILE A 75 -3.13 3.46 5.59
C ILE A 75 -2.28 4.40 6.44
N GLY A 76 -1.86 5.55 5.91
CA GLY A 76 -1.10 6.57 6.66
C GLY A 76 -1.81 7.07 7.91
N ASP A 77 -3.09 7.41 7.81
CA ASP A 77 -3.91 7.86 8.94
C ASP A 77 -4.05 6.76 10.01
N ARG A 78 -4.16 5.50 9.57
CA ARG A 78 -4.25 4.35 10.47
C ARG A 78 -2.91 3.99 11.09
N ILE A 79 -1.78 4.22 10.41
CA ILE A 79 -0.45 4.12 11.02
C ILE A 79 -0.32 5.10 12.17
N ALA A 80 -0.71 6.36 11.96
CA ALA A 80 -0.67 7.38 13.00
C ALA A 80 -1.52 6.99 14.22
N THR A 81 -2.68 6.37 13.99
CA THR A 81 -3.60 5.96 15.05
C THR A 81 -3.16 4.69 15.78
N ASP A 82 -2.80 3.64 15.02
CA ASP A 82 -2.62 2.29 15.56
C ASP A 82 -1.19 2.03 16.08
N PHE A 83 -0.19 2.80 15.62
CA PHE A 83 1.21 2.62 16.00
C PHE A 83 1.81 3.77 16.81
N LEU A 84 1.38 5.02 16.59
CA LEU A 84 2.04 6.19 17.20
C LEU A 84 1.34 6.69 18.48
N LEU A 85 0.10 6.28 18.73
CA LEU A 85 -0.61 6.64 19.97
C LEU A 85 -0.24 5.68 21.12
N PRO A 86 -0.02 6.19 22.35
CA PRO A 86 0.21 5.33 23.51
C PRO A 86 -0.91 4.30 23.65
N VAL A 87 -0.55 3.05 23.95
CA VAL A 87 -1.51 2.09 24.48
C VAL A 87 -1.72 2.52 25.93
N THR A 88 -2.75 3.32 26.21
CA THR A 88 -3.21 3.49 27.59
C THR A 88 -3.71 2.12 28.05
N ALA A 89 -2.95 1.52 28.97
CA ALA A 89 -3.25 0.26 29.65
C ALA A 89 -4.38 0.43 30.66
#